data_AF-A0A7S2ASV2-F1
#
_entry.id   AF-A0A7S2ASV2-F1
#
_cell.length_a   1.000
_cell.length_b   1.000
_cell.length_c   1.000
_cell.angle_alpha   90.00
_cell.angle_beta   90.00
_cell.angle_gamma   90.00
#
_symmetry.space_group_name_H-M   'P 1'
#
loop_
_entity.id
_entity.type
_entity.pdbx_description
1 polymer ?
#
loop_
_entity_poly.entity_id
_entity_poly.type
_entity_poly.pdbx_seq_one_letter_code
_entity_poly.pdbx_strand_id
1 'polypeptide(L)'
;MTFSAAGIFLLIITASAFSPAPTISREARNFIWPQRARISAEEAGDGRVPPKLQRREAAVVAAILASVLTPANSVVAAEDRTDRTFLVTGANGGIGGAVASGLAASGCRVVVGCRSPEKSSKVAEALLATFPGAKVICPTTPLELSDMRTVATFAQEVGASVPALEGVLLCAGIDGAPLTRGAQGLELHLAVNHASNFLLVMELLDKLRKTNIRGERGKVVVLTSSAALDADPRGLADLNWATRAYDKREAYCLSKACNVLFTDELARREKSA
;
A
#
# COMPACT_ATOMS: atom_id res chain seq x y z
N MET A 1 -25.45 20.64 15.91
CA MET A 1 -24.33 20.66 14.96
C MET A 1 -23.04 20.73 15.76
N THR A 2 -22.33 19.62 15.85
CA THR A 2 -20.97 19.51 16.41
C THR A 2 -20.18 18.60 15.49
N PHE A 3 -19.21 19.17 14.79
CA PHE A 3 -18.23 18.43 13.99
C PHE A 3 -17.29 17.67 14.94
N SER A 4 -17.00 16.40 14.64
CA SER A 4 -15.85 15.69 15.20
C SER A 4 -15.18 14.87 14.09
N ALA A 5 -13.86 15.00 14.06
CA ALA A 5 -12.97 14.73 12.96
C ALA A 5 -12.55 13.26 12.81
N ALA A 6 -12.02 12.96 11.62
CA ALA A 6 -11.12 11.85 11.30
C ALA A 6 -11.68 10.42 11.42
N GLY A 7 -12.35 9.98 10.36
CA GLY A 7 -12.72 8.58 10.14
C GLY A 7 -12.13 8.04 8.83
N ILE A 8 -10.83 7.70 8.80
CA ILE A 8 -10.26 6.85 7.75
C ILE A 8 -10.57 5.41 8.16
N PHE A 9 -11.62 4.79 7.61
CA PHE A 9 -11.63 3.32 7.55
C PHE A 9 -10.77 2.93 6.36
N LEU A 10 -10.09 1.80 6.42
CA LEU A 10 -9.13 1.40 5.40
C LEU A 10 -9.59 0.08 4.80
N LEU A 11 -9.89 0.09 3.50
CA LEU A 11 -10.18 -1.13 2.76
C LEU A 11 -8.84 -1.64 2.20
N ILE A 12 -8.51 -2.89 2.52
CA ILE A 12 -7.37 -3.59 1.91
C ILE A 12 -7.98 -4.42 0.80
N ILE A 13 -7.59 -4.15 -0.44
CA ILE A 13 -7.94 -5.01 -1.56
C ILE A 13 -6.63 -5.61 -2.05
N THR A 14 -6.55 -6.93 -1.94
CA THR A 14 -5.49 -7.72 -2.54
C THR A 14 -5.98 -8.22 -3.89
N ALA A 15 -5.28 -7.84 -4.96
CA ALA A 15 -5.38 -8.56 -6.21
C ALA A 15 -4.41 -9.75 -6.11
N SER A 16 -4.92 -10.87 -5.60
CA SER A 16 -4.28 -12.17 -5.82
C SER A 16 -4.96 -12.79 -7.03
N ALA A 17 -4.20 -13.04 -8.10
CA ALA A 17 -4.72 -13.67 -9.31
C ALA A 17 -5.22 -15.12 -9.09
N PHE A 18 -5.07 -15.72 -7.89
CA PHE A 18 -5.37 -17.14 -7.68
C PHE A 18 -6.13 -17.47 -6.38
N SER A 19 -7.11 -16.65 -6.00
CA SER A 19 -8.15 -17.06 -5.04
C SER A 19 -9.56 -16.80 -5.61
N PRO A 20 -10.53 -17.74 -5.46
CA PRO A 20 -11.88 -17.52 -5.95
C PRO A 20 -12.51 -16.32 -5.23
N ALA A 21 -13.01 -15.38 -6.05
CA ALA A 21 -13.59 -14.07 -5.70
C ALA A 21 -12.67 -13.05 -4.98
N PRO A 22 -12.82 -11.72 -5.24
CA PRO A 22 -12.43 -10.71 -4.27
C PRO A 22 -13.32 -10.87 -3.03
N THR A 23 -12.97 -11.82 -2.17
CA THR A 23 -13.70 -12.00 -0.93
C THR A 23 -13.17 -10.94 0.02
N ILE A 24 -13.93 -9.86 0.22
CA ILE A 24 -13.90 -9.19 1.53
C ILE A 24 -14.19 -10.32 2.50
N SER A 25 -13.18 -10.82 3.21
CA SER A 25 -13.31 -12.05 4.00
C SER A 25 -14.55 -11.91 4.88
N ARG A 26 -15.30 -13.00 5.08
CA ARG A 26 -16.49 -12.97 5.94
C ARG A 26 -16.16 -12.44 7.34
N GLU A 27 -14.91 -12.61 7.76
CA GLU A 27 -14.29 -12.00 8.96
C GLU A 27 -14.11 -10.48 8.82
N ALA A 28 -13.62 -9.96 7.69
CA ALA A 28 -13.57 -8.52 7.41
C ALA A 28 -14.99 -7.92 7.35
N ARG A 29 -15.97 -8.58 6.72
CA ARG A 29 -17.38 -8.14 6.74
C ARG A 29 -17.95 -8.08 8.17
N ASN A 30 -17.67 -9.08 9.00
CA ASN A 30 -18.14 -9.15 10.38
C ASN A 30 -17.36 -8.24 11.35
N PHE A 31 -16.13 -7.84 11.01
CA PHE A 31 -15.35 -6.86 11.76
C PHE A 31 -15.76 -5.42 11.41
N ILE A 32 -16.13 -5.16 10.16
CA ILE A 32 -16.45 -3.83 9.62
C ILE A 32 -17.84 -3.32 10.04
N TRP A 33 -18.81 -4.20 10.35
CA TRP A 33 -20.22 -3.78 10.47
C TRP A 33 -20.80 -3.61 11.90
N PRO A 34 -20.39 -4.31 12.98
CA PRO A 34 -21.05 -4.16 14.29
C PRO A 34 -20.37 -3.26 15.36
N GLN A 35 -19.17 -2.71 15.17
CA GLN A 35 -18.43 -2.02 16.27
C GLN A 35 -18.87 -0.56 16.53
N ARG A 36 -20.18 -0.26 16.41
CA ARG A 36 -20.74 1.09 16.66
C ARG A 36 -21.04 1.39 18.14
N ALA A 37 -20.62 0.54 19.08
CA ALA A 37 -20.92 0.76 20.49
C ALA A 37 -19.75 0.41 21.41
N ARG A 38 -19.36 1.42 22.20
CA ARG A 38 -18.55 1.39 23.44
C ARG A 38 -17.03 1.24 23.25
N ILE A 39 -16.29 2.25 23.69
CA ILE A 39 -15.50 2.21 24.94
C ILE A 39 -14.96 3.63 25.20
N SER A 40 -15.29 4.13 26.39
CA SER A 40 -14.90 5.39 27.02
C SER A 40 -13.47 5.35 27.58
N ALA A 41 -13.06 6.51 28.12
CA ALA A 41 -11.75 6.95 28.63
C ALA A 41 -10.99 6.03 29.63
N GLU A 42 -9.77 6.50 29.99
CA GLU A 42 -8.76 5.99 30.97
C GLU A 42 -7.68 5.07 30.34
N GLU A 43 -6.36 5.26 30.50
CA GLU A 43 -5.51 6.06 31.40
C GLU A 43 -4.13 6.26 30.73
N ALA A 44 -3.43 7.34 31.09
CA ALA A 44 -2.06 7.64 30.68
C ALA A 44 -1.08 7.41 31.84
N GLY A 45 0.08 6.81 31.56
CA GLY A 45 1.16 6.70 32.54
C GLY A 45 2.42 6.05 31.97
N ASP A 46 3.53 6.78 32.09
CA ASP A 46 4.93 6.37 31.87
C ASP A 46 5.46 6.33 30.42
N GLY A 47 6.48 7.16 30.20
CA GLY A 47 7.07 7.47 28.90
C GLY A 47 8.09 6.43 28.45
N ARG A 48 7.66 5.57 27.51
CA ARG A 48 8.50 4.83 26.55
C ARG A 48 7.65 4.41 25.34
N VAL A 49 8.22 4.55 24.13
CA VAL A 49 7.63 4.33 22.78
C VAL A 49 6.73 5.49 22.28
N PRO A 50 6.95 6.04 21.06
CA PRO A 50 6.11 7.13 20.55
C PRO A 50 4.64 6.70 20.50
N PRO A 51 3.71 7.50 21.07
CA PRO A 51 2.34 7.07 21.21
C PRO A 51 1.63 7.14 19.86
N LYS A 52 1.00 6.01 19.50
CA LYS A 52 0.00 5.84 18.44
C LYS A 52 0.56 5.58 17.02
N LEU A 53 1.01 4.35 16.77
CA LEU A 53 0.24 3.62 15.74
C LEU A 53 -1.15 3.47 16.37
N GLN A 54 -2.16 4.21 15.90
CA GLN A 54 -3.50 4.07 16.46
C GLN A 54 -3.85 2.56 16.38
N ARG A 55 -4.48 1.94 17.40
CA ARG A 55 -4.78 0.49 17.41
C ARG A 55 -5.32 -0.04 16.05
N ARG A 56 -5.99 0.83 15.30
CA ARG A 56 -6.50 0.62 13.94
C ARG A 56 -5.42 0.46 12.86
N GLU A 57 -4.36 1.26 12.88
CA GLU A 57 -3.21 1.13 11.96
C GLU A 57 -2.47 -0.19 12.19
N ALA A 58 -2.36 -0.64 13.44
CA ALA A 58 -1.76 -1.94 13.75
C ALA A 58 -2.58 -3.10 13.17
N ALA A 59 -3.91 -3.03 13.26
CA ALA A 59 -4.80 -4.03 12.65
C ALA A 59 -4.67 -4.05 11.12
N VAL A 60 -4.55 -2.88 10.49
CA VAL A 60 -4.28 -2.76 9.05
C VAL A 60 -2.95 -3.40 8.69
N VAL A 61 -1.87 -3.07 9.40
CA VAL A 61 -0.54 -3.62 9.13
C VAL A 61 -0.56 -5.14 9.28
N ALA A 62 -1.20 -5.66 10.33
CA ALA A 62 -1.37 -7.08 10.54
C ALA A 62 -2.15 -7.74 9.39
N ALA A 63 -3.24 -7.13 8.91
CA ALA A 63 -4.01 -7.64 7.79
C ALA A 63 -3.21 -7.63 6.47
N ILE A 64 -2.42 -6.58 6.21
CA ILE A 64 -1.52 -6.52 5.05
C ILE A 64 -0.49 -7.65 5.13
N LEU A 65 0.21 -7.78 6.26
CA LEU A 65 1.21 -8.83 6.46
C LEU A 65 0.60 -10.22 6.35
N ALA A 66 -0.56 -10.46 6.95
CA ALA A 66 -1.27 -11.74 6.85
C ALA A 66 -1.65 -12.06 5.40
N SER A 67 -2.07 -11.05 4.62
CA SER A 67 -2.47 -11.25 3.22
C SER A 67 -1.32 -11.68 2.29
N VAL A 68 -0.08 -11.35 2.65
CA VAL A 68 1.09 -11.68 1.84
C VAL A 68 1.88 -12.84 2.43
N LEU A 69 2.03 -12.93 3.76
CA LEU A 69 2.90 -13.91 4.42
C LEU A 69 2.25 -15.27 4.66
N THR A 70 0.93 -15.35 4.78
CA THR A 70 0.23 -16.61 5.05
C THR A 70 0.26 -17.50 3.79
N PRO A 71 0.87 -18.70 3.84
CA PRO A 71 0.81 -19.65 2.75
C PRO A 71 -0.63 -20.14 2.50
N ALA A 72 -0.98 -20.45 1.26
CA ALA A 72 -2.30 -21.01 0.94
C ALA A 72 -2.56 -22.39 1.63
N ASN A 73 -1.49 -23.09 2.01
CA ASN A 73 -1.52 -24.34 2.76
C ASN A 73 -0.35 -24.35 3.76
N SER A 74 -0.55 -24.09 5.05
CA SER A 74 0.51 -24.40 6.02
C SER A 74 -0.01 -24.75 7.41
N VAL A 75 0.29 -25.98 7.80
CA VAL A 75 0.56 -26.39 9.18
C VAL A 75 1.95 -25.87 9.54
N VAL A 76 2.08 -25.28 10.72
CA VAL A 76 3.14 -24.32 11.08
C VAL A 76 4.47 -25.00 11.38
N ALA A 77 5.48 -24.74 10.56
CA ALA A 77 6.90 -24.76 10.94
C ALA A 77 7.50 -23.38 10.61
N ALA A 78 8.61 -23.01 11.27
CA ALA A 78 9.32 -21.76 10.98
C ALA A 78 9.86 -21.79 9.55
N GLU A 79 9.12 -21.17 8.65
CA GLU A 79 9.40 -21.14 7.23
C GLU A 79 10.56 -20.16 6.95
N ASP A 80 11.63 -20.62 6.29
CA ASP A 80 12.62 -19.70 5.71
C ASP A 80 11.92 -18.85 4.64
N ARG A 81 12.03 -17.52 4.73
CA ARG A 81 11.37 -16.56 3.83
C ARG A 81 12.37 -15.64 3.14
N THR A 82 13.65 -15.99 3.16
CA THR A 82 14.73 -15.16 2.60
C THR A 82 14.72 -15.09 1.06
N ASP A 83 14.01 -16.01 0.41
CA ASP A 83 13.69 -16.02 -1.02
C ASP A 83 12.58 -15.01 -1.39
N ARG A 84 11.71 -14.67 -0.43
CA ARG A 84 10.54 -13.81 -0.61
C ARG A 84 10.93 -12.35 -0.64
N THR A 85 10.57 -11.66 -1.73
CA THR A 85 10.95 -10.24 -1.94
C THR A 85 9.72 -9.37 -2.15
N PHE A 86 9.61 -8.29 -1.37
CA PHE A 86 8.47 -7.38 -1.38
C PHE A 86 8.90 -5.93 -1.60
N LEU A 87 8.25 -5.23 -2.51
CA LEU A 87 8.37 -3.79 -2.67
C LEU A 87 7.33 -3.08 -1.81
N VAL A 88 7.77 -2.14 -0.96
CA VAL A 88 6.88 -1.31 -0.15
C VAL A 88 7.07 0.15 -0.51
N THR A 89 6.03 0.78 -1.04
CA THR A 89 6.02 2.22 -1.30
C THR A 89 5.71 2.99 -0.02
N GLY A 90 6.30 4.18 0.17
CA GLY A 90 6.08 4.99 1.37
C GLY A 90 6.65 4.34 2.65
N ALA A 91 7.69 3.51 2.51
CA ALA A 91 8.30 2.76 3.61
C ALA A 91 8.99 3.63 4.68
N ASN A 92 9.11 4.94 4.46
CA ASN A 92 9.73 5.87 5.40
C ASN A 92 8.80 6.39 6.51
N GLY A 93 7.58 5.87 6.63
CA GLY A 93 6.67 6.25 7.72
C GLY A 93 5.31 5.57 7.65
N GLY A 94 4.48 5.83 8.68
CA GLY A 94 3.10 5.34 8.77
C GLY A 94 2.94 3.84 8.54
N ILE A 95 1.87 3.46 7.84
CA ILE A 95 1.56 2.07 7.51
C ILE A 95 2.68 1.42 6.68
N GLY A 96 3.25 2.15 5.71
CA GLY A 96 4.32 1.62 4.85
C GLY A 96 5.56 1.23 5.65
N GLY A 97 6.01 2.08 6.58
CA GLY A 97 7.16 1.78 7.43
C GLY A 97 6.90 0.62 8.40
N ALA A 98 5.70 0.54 8.98
CA ALA A 98 5.32 -0.58 9.84
C ALA A 98 5.25 -1.91 9.06
N VAL A 99 4.75 -1.90 7.82
CA VAL A 99 4.75 -3.07 6.94
C VAL A 99 6.16 -3.48 6.55
N ALA A 100 7.03 -2.52 6.16
CA ALA A 100 8.44 -2.81 5.86
C ALA A 100 9.16 -3.45 7.06
N SER A 101 8.92 -2.94 8.27
CA SER A 101 9.43 -3.52 9.52
C SER A 101 8.92 -4.94 9.77
N GLY A 102 7.61 -5.18 9.62
CA GLY A 102 7.04 -6.51 9.80
C GLY A 102 7.54 -7.55 8.79
N LEU A 103 7.76 -7.14 7.54
CA LEU A 103 8.35 -8.01 6.51
C LEU A 103 9.82 -8.33 6.83
N ALA A 104 10.61 -7.34 7.24
CA ALA A 104 12.00 -7.54 7.65
C ALA A 104 12.11 -8.46 8.89
N ALA A 105 11.26 -8.26 9.90
CA ALA A 105 11.16 -9.12 11.07
C ALA A 105 10.80 -10.57 10.71
N SER A 106 10.04 -10.76 9.63
CA SER A 106 9.64 -12.07 9.11
C SER A 106 10.70 -12.74 8.22
N GLY A 107 11.90 -12.15 8.10
CA GLY A 107 13.00 -12.69 7.30
C GLY A 107 12.88 -12.45 5.79
N CYS A 108 11.88 -11.68 5.34
CA CYS A 108 11.69 -11.36 3.93
C CYS A 108 12.68 -10.30 3.46
N ARG A 109 12.96 -10.26 2.16
CA ARG A 109 13.69 -9.18 1.53
C ARG A 109 12.77 -8.00 1.23
N VAL A 110 13.16 -6.80 1.63
CA VAL A 110 12.35 -5.58 1.50
C VAL A 110 13.02 -4.62 0.53
N VAL A 111 12.34 -4.30 -0.57
CA VAL A 111 12.70 -3.19 -1.46
C VAL A 111 12.01 -1.93 -0.95
N VAL A 112 12.80 -0.93 -0.60
CA VAL A 112 12.32 0.31 0.03
C VAL A 112 12.01 1.35 -1.04
N GLY A 113 10.73 1.59 -1.30
CA GLY A 113 10.26 2.63 -2.23
C GLY A 113 9.98 3.95 -1.52
N CYS A 114 10.90 4.90 -1.60
CA CYS A 114 10.75 6.24 -1.02
C CYS A 114 11.02 7.34 -2.05
N ARG A 115 10.49 8.54 -1.78
CA ARG A 115 10.62 9.72 -2.66
C ARG A 115 12.04 10.26 -2.84
N SER A 116 12.99 9.82 -2.02
CA SER A 116 14.40 10.17 -2.19
C SER A 116 15.32 9.06 -1.69
N PRO A 117 16.51 8.88 -2.29
CA PRO A 117 17.45 7.84 -1.87
C PRO A 117 17.87 7.97 -0.40
N GLU A 118 18.01 9.19 0.11
CA GLU A 118 18.40 9.43 1.50
C GLU A 118 17.34 8.90 2.48
N LYS A 119 16.05 8.99 2.12
CA LYS A 119 14.97 8.40 2.92
C LYS A 119 15.00 6.88 2.85
N SER A 120 15.29 6.31 1.68
CA SER A 120 15.45 4.86 1.53
C SER A 120 16.61 4.35 2.40
N SER A 121 17.76 5.03 2.40
CA SER A 121 18.92 4.68 3.21
C SER A 121 18.61 4.73 4.71
N LYS A 122 17.94 5.79 5.19
CA LYS A 122 17.53 5.90 6.60
C LYS A 122 16.60 4.78 7.04
N VAL A 123 15.70 4.33 6.17
CA VAL A 123 14.83 3.17 6.45
C VAL A 123 15.66 1.90 6.56
N ALA A 124 16.59 1.67 5.63
CA ALA A 124 17.45 0.49 5.69
C ALA A 124 18.32 0.47 6.95
N GLU A 125 18.94 1.60 7.31
CA GLU A 125 19.71 1.75 8.55
C GLU A 125 18.86 1.40 9.78
N ALA A 126 17.64 1.93 9.87
CA ALA A 126 16.73 1.64 10.98
C ALA A 126 16.30 0.16 11.02
N LEU A 127 16.01 -0.44 9.87
CA LEU A 127 15.64 -1.85 9.77
C LEU A 127 16.81 -2.76 10.15
N LEU A 128 18.03 -2.48 9.69
CA LEU A 128 19.23 -3.25 10.02
C LEU A 128 19.64 -3.10 11.48
N ALA A 129 19.46 -1.91 12.07
CA ALA A 129 19.69 -1.69 13.50
C ALA A 129 18.71 -2.50 14.37
N THR A 130 17.47 -2.65 13.92
CA THR A 130 16.43 -3.41 14.63
C THR A 130 16.54 -4.91 14.36
N PHE A 131 16.90 -5.29 13.13
CA PHE A 131 16.97 -6.66 12.63
C PHE A 131 18.30 -6.86 11.89
N PRO A 132 19.40 -7.22 12.59
CA PRO A 132 20.73 -7.33 11.98
C PRO A 132 20.84 -8.29 10.79
N GLY A 133 19.91 -9.26 10.67
CA GLY A 133 19.83 -10.20 9.55
C GLY A 133 18.94 -9.75 8.39
N ALA A 134 18.27 -8.58 8.48
CA ALA A 134 17.33 -8.13 7.47
C ALA A 134 18.01 -7.96 6.11
N LYS A 135 17.27 -8.30 5.04
CA LYS A 135 17.70 -8.11 3.66
C LYS A 135 16.95 -6.91 3.10
N VAL A 136 17.62 -5.77 2.99
CA VAL A 136 17.01 -4.52 2.51
C VAL A 136 17.67 -4.11 1.19
N ILE A 137 16.85 -3.77 0.20
CA ILE A 137 17.29 -3.17 -1.06
C ILE A 137 16.84 -1.72 -1.08
N CYS A 138 17.79 -0.82 -1.34
CA CYS A 138 17.53 0.61 -1.54
C CYS A 138 17.86 0.95 -3.00
N PRO A 139 16.84 1.05 -3.87
CA PRO A 139 17.06 1.58 -5.20
C PRO A 139 17.65 2.99 -5.15
N THR A 140 18.54 3.28 -6.09
CA THR A 140 19.19 4.58 -6.27
C THR A 140 18.28 5.59 -6.95
N THR A 141 17.33 5.12 -7.76
CA THR A 141 16.29 5.97 -8.34
C THR A 141 15.28 6.37 -7.27
N PRO A 142 14.87 7.65 -7.18
CA PRO A 142 13.78 8.06 -6.31
C PRO A 142 12.43 7.53 -6.82
N LEU A 143 11.56 7.10 -5.91
CA LEU A 143 10.15 6.85 -6.20
C LEU A 143 9.32 8.09 -5.88
N GLU A 144 9.39 9.11 -6.74
CA GLU A 144 8.59 10.33 -6.61
C GLU A 144 7.27 10.18 -7.37
N LEU A 145 6.20 9.86 -6.64
CA LEU A 145 4.89 9.56 -7.22
C LEU A 145 4.19 10.77 -7.84
N SER A 146 4.67 11.99 -7.61
CA SER A 146 4.21 13.16 -8.37
C SER A 146 4.89 13.31 -9.74
N ASP A 147 5.88 12.47 -10.07
CA ASP A 147 6.56 12.43 -11.37
C ASP A 147 6.71 11.00 -11.89
N MET A 148 5.82 10.62 -12.81
CA MET A 148 5.74 9.29 -13.42
C MET A 148 7.03 8.85 -14.14
N ARG A 149 7.89 9.78 -14.56
CA ARG A 149 9.18 9.43 -15.17
C ARG A 149 10.06 8.71 -14.17
N THR A 150 10.11 9.21 -12.93
CA THR A 150 10.88 8.59 -11.85
C THR A 150 10.32 7.23 -11.49
N VAL A 151 8.99 7.07 -11.53
CA VAL A 151 8.29 5.81 -11.27
C VAL A 151 8.66 4.73 -12.27
N ALA A 152 8.67 5.06 -13.57
CA ALA A 152 9.05 4.12 -14.62
C ALA A 152 10.51 3.68 -14.46
N THR A 153 11.43 4.62 -14.27
CA THR A 153 12.86 4.30 -14.04
C THR A 153 13.07 3.48 -12.77
N PHE A 154 12.36 3.81 -11.69
CA PHE A 154 12.40 3.06 -10.43
C PHE A 154 11.91 1.61 -10.64
N ALA A 155 10.80 1.42 -11.37
CA ALA A 155 10.25 0.11 -11.66
C ALA A 155 11.25 -0.76 -12.45
N GLN A 156 11.93 -0.17 -13.44
CA GLN A 156 12.97 -0.84 -14.22
C GLN A 156 14.16 -1.27 -13.35
N GLU A 157 14.65 -0.37 -12.48
CA GLU A 157 15.73 -0.68 -11.54
C GLU A 157 15.34 -1.81 -10.58
N VAL A 158 14.14 -1.76 -10.01
CA VAL A 158 13.62 -2.84 -9.14
C VAL A 158 13.49 -4.14 -9.92
N GLY A 159 12.91 -4.11 -11.11
CA GLY A 159 12.73 -5.28 -11.97
C GLY A 159 14.04 -5.94 -12.38
N ALA A 160 15.12 -5.16 -12.57
CA ALA A 160 16.45 -5.68 -12.88
C ALA A 160 17.21 -6.18 -11.63
N SER A 161 16.99 -5.57 -10.46
CA SER A 161 17.76 -5.84 -9.24
C SER A 161 17.31 -7.07 -8.44
N VAL A 162 16.09 -7.59 -8.70
CA VAL A 162 15.55 -8.75 -7.96
C VAL A 162 15.23 -9.93 -8.88
N PRO A 163 15.57 -11.17 -8.47
CA PRO A 163 15.26 -12.36 -9.27
C PRO A 163 13.75 -12.58 -9.39
N ALA A 164 13.03 -12.38 -8.29
CA ALA A 164 11.58 -12.51 -8.20
C ALA A 164 11.02 -11.40 -7.30
N LEU A 165 9.77 -11.03 -7.56
CA LEU A 165 9.02 -10.06 -6.78
C LEU A 165 7.69 -10.69 -6.36
N GLU A 166 7.57 -11.02 -5.08
CA GLU A 166 6.41 -11.73 -4.55
C GLU A 166 5.27 -10.79 -4.17
N GLY A 167 5.59 -9.54 -3.88
CA GLY A 167 4.52 -8.55 -3.78
C GLY A 167 4.96 -7.11 -3.97
N VAL A 168 4.01 -6.33 -4.46
CA VAL A 168 4.08 -4.86 -4.51
C VAL A 168 3.00 -4.30 -3.60
N LEU A 169 3.43 -3.57 -2.57
CA LEU A 169 2.58 -2.99 -1.54
C LEU A 169 2.51 -1.47 -1.74
N LEU A 170 1.39 -1.01 -2.31
CA LEU A 170 1.12 0.38 -2.66
C LEU A 170 0.56 1.12 -1.44
N CYS A 171 1.41 1.37 -0.44
CA CYS A 171 1.07 2.07 0.81
C CYS A 171 1.21 3.60 0.73
N ALA A 172 1.99 4.12 -0.22
CA ALA A 172 2.19 5.55 -0.36
C ALA A 172 0.91 6.27 -0.81
N GLY A 173 0.65 7.41 -0.19
CA GLY A 173 -0.44 8.31 -0.57
C GLY A 173 -0.43 9.61 0.24
N ILE A 174 -1.17 10.59 -0.26
CA ILE A 174 -1.37 11.90 0.34
C ILE A 174 -2.87 12.17 0.54
N ASP A 175 -3.18 13.10 1.44
CA ASP A 175 -4.51 13.61 1.73
C ASP A 175 -4.43 15.11 2.03
N GLY A 176 -5.50 15.85 1.78
CA GLY A 176 -5.65 17.26 2.14
C GLY A 176 -4.85 18.26 1.29
N ALA A 177 -4.25 17.83 0.17
CA ALA A 177 -3.44 18.72 -0.66
C ALA A 177 -4.29 19.79 -1.37
N PRO A 178 -3.80 21.05 -1.48
CA PRO A 178 -4.43 22.05 -2.34
C PRO A 178 -4.34 21.65 -3.82
N LEU A 179 -5.13 22.31 -4.68
CA LEU A 179 -5.07 22.05 -6.12
C LEU A 179 -3.68 22.41 -6.62
N THR A 180 -2.91 21.36 -6.86
CA THR A 180 -1.55 21.38 -7.37
C THR A 180 -1.44 20.22 -8.34
N ARG A 181 -0.42 20.24 -9.18
CA ARG A 181 -0.27 19.26 -10.26
C ARG A 181 1.09 18.58 -10.17
N GLY A 182 1.10 17.28 -10.46
CA GLY A 182 2.34 16.54 -10.67
C GLY A 182 3.02 16.96 -11.98
N ALA A 183 4.19 16.38 -12.26
CA ALA A 183 5.01 16.71 -13.42
C ALA A 183 4.28 16.49 -14.76
N GLN A 184 3.33 15.54 -14.80
CA GLN A 184 2.52 15.24 -15.98
C GLN A 184 1.20 16.04 -16.05
N GLY A 185 1.02 17.05 -15.19
CA GLY A 185 -0.16 17.92 -15.21
C GLY A 185 -1.43 17.31 -14.58
N LEU A 186 -1.34 16.10 -14.01
CA LEU A 186 -2.42 15.50 -13.24
C LEU A 186 -2.59 16.19 -11.88
N GLU A 187 -3.83 16.32 -11.41
CA GLU A 187 -4.14 16.72 -10.03
C GLU A 187 -3.36 15.83 -9.04
N LEU A 188 -2.85 16.44 -7.96
CA LEU A 188 -1.84 15.81 -7.13
C LEU A 188 -2.30 14.52 -6.42
N HIS A 189 -3.52 14.45 -5.89
CA HIS A 189 -4.03 13.21 -5.30
C HIS A 189 -4.18 12.12 -6.36
N LEU A 190 -4.72 12.45 -7.54
CA LEU A 190 -4.81 11.52 -8.66
C LEU A 190 -3.44 11.01 -9.08
N ALA A 191 -2.45 11.91 -9.23
CA ALA A 191 -1.09 11.57 -9.60
C ALA A 191 -0.45 10.62 -8.58
N VAL A 192 -0.44 11.02 -7.30
CA VAL A 192 0.29 10.33 -6.23
C VAL A 192 -0.43 9.07 -5.76
N ASN A 193 -1.73 9.13 -5.49
CA ASN A 193 -2.45 8.02 -4.87
C ASN A 193 -2.80 6.92 -5.85
N HIS A 194 -2.99 7.27 -7.13
CA HIS A 194 -3.53 6.35 -8.12
C HIS A 194 -2.64 6.19 -9.35
N ALA A 195 -2.49 7.22 -10.18
CA ALA A 195 -1.95 7.06 -11.53
C ALA A 195 -0.48 6.58 -11.54
N SER A 196 0.36 7.09 -10.62
CA SER A 196 1.73 6.61 -10.46
C SER A 196 1.81 5.19 -9.87
N ASN A 197 0.91 4.83 -8.94
CA ASN A 197 0.83 3.47 -8.41
C ASN A 197 0.36 2.46 -9.47
N PHE A 198 -0.60 2.87 -10.32
CA PHE A 198 -1.02 2.12 -11.49
C PHE A 198 0.17 1.86 -12.43
N LEU A 199 0.90 2.92 -12.81
CA LEU A 199 2.08 2.80 -13.67
C LEU A 199 3.12 1.86 -13.07
N LEU A 200 3.45 2.02 -11.78
CA LEU A 200 4.41 1.18 -11.07
C LEU A 200 4.04 -0.31 -11.17
N VAL A 201 2.77 -0.65 -10.98
CA VAL A 201 2.30 -2.04 -11.10
C VAL A 201 2.38 -2.53 -12.54
N MET A 202 1.98 -1.70 -13.52
CA MET A 202 2.01 -2.09 -14.93
C MET A 202 3.44 -2.36 -15.42
N GLU A 203 4.41 -1.53 -15.02
CA GLU A 203 5.84 -1.73 -15.34
C GLU A 203 6.41 -3.01 -14.68
N LEU A 204 5.91 -3.39 -13.50
CA LEU A 204 6.35 -4.59 -12.77
C LEU A 204 5.51 -5.84 -13.07
N LEU A 205 4.46 -5.73 -13.90
CA LEU A 205 3.45 -6.77 -14.06
C LEU A 205 4.04 -8.06 -14.62
N ASP A 206 4.92 -7.97 -15.60
CA ASP A 206 5.58 -9.14 -16.18
C ASP A 206 6.54 -9.81 -15.19
N LYS A 207 7.21 -9.04 -14.33
CA LYS A 207 8.03 -9.61 -13.24
C LYS A 207 7.13 -10.35 -12.25
N LEU A 208 6.02 -9.75 -11.82
CA LEU A 208 5.04 -10.36 -10.91
C LEU A 208 4.44 -11.66 -11.48
N ARG A 209 4.16 -11.70 -12.78
CA ARG A 209 3.65 -12.90 -13.48
C ARG A 209 4.67 -14.02 -13.57
N LYS A 210 5.95 -13.67 -13.77
CA LYS A 210 7.08 -14.62 -13.86
C LYS A 210 7.56 -15.08 -12.49
N THR A 211 7.27 -14.33 -11.42
CA THR A 211 7.51 -14.78 -10.05
C THR A 211 6.77 -16.08 -9.81
N ASN A 212 7.52 -17.11 -9.41
CA ASN A 212 6.98 -18.36 -8.93
C ASN A 212 7.79 -18.77 -7.70
N ILE A 213 7.39 -18.27 -6.54
CA ILE A 213 7.98 -18.67 -5.27
C ILE A 213 7.03 -19.68 -4.65
N ARG A 214 7.47 -20.93 -4.53
CA ARG A 214 6.71 -22.02 -3.88
C ARG A 214 5.33 -22.28 -4.51
N GLY A 215 5.23 -22.09 -5.83
CA GLY A 215 3.96 -22.26 -6.57
C GLY A 215 3.07 -21.02 -6.53
N GLU A 216 3.47 -19.93 -5.84
CA GLU A 216 2.72 -18.69 -5.76
C GLU A 216 3.25 -17.64 -6.75
N ARG A 217 2.30 -16.96 -7.42
CA ARG A 217 2.59 -15.79 -8.25
C ARG A 217 2.69 -14.52 -7.42
N GLY A 218 3.27 -13.46 -8.01
CA GLY A 218 3.34 -12.15 -7.38
C GLY A 218 1.95 -11.58 -7.04
N LYS A 219 1.86 -10.87 -5.92
CA LYS A 219 0.65 -10.25 -5.38
C LYS A 219 0.73 -8.72 -5.46
N VAL A 220 -0.40 -8.06 -5.70
CA VAL A 220 -0.49 -6.60 -5.59
C VAL A 220 -1.44 -6.25 -4.44
N VAL A 221 -0.93 -5.46 -3.49
CA VAL A 221 -1.72 -4.96 -2.35
C VAL A 221 -1.86 -3.45 -2.52
N VAL A 222 -3.10 -2.98 -2.66
CA VAL A 222 -3.38 -1.56 -2.85
C VAL A 222 -4.06 -0.99 -1.61
N LEU A 223 -3.44 0.06 -1.05
CA LEU A 223 -4.00 0.73 0.12
C LEU A 223 -5.06 1.76 -0.31
N THR A 224 -6.34 1.45 -0.06
CA THR A 224 -7.43 2.41 -0.27
C THR A 224 -7.89 3.05 1.04
N SER A 225 -9.11 3.58 1.12
CA SER A 225 -9.75 4.22 2.28
C SER A 225 -11.26 4.14 2.11
N SER A 226 -12.03 4.15 3.18
CA SER A 226 -13.48 4.27 3.13
C SER A 226 -13.95 5.59 2.58
N ALA A 227 -13.07 6.58 2.52
CA ALA A 227 -13.30 7.78 1.72
C ALA A 227 -13.67 7.43 0.26
N ALA A 228 -13.21 6.28 -0.26
CA ALA A 228 -13.63 5.79 -1.57
C ALA A 228 -15.16 5.59 -1.67
N LEU A 229 -15.84 5.27 -0.57
CA LEU A 229 -17.30 5.10 -0.52
C LEU A 229 -18.04 6.45 -0.53
N ASP A 230 -17.35 7.53 -0.16
CA ASP A 230 -17.90 8.89 -0.16
C ASP A 230 -17.72 9.58 -1.53
N ALA A 231 -17.01 8.95 -2.48
CA ALA A 231 -16.71 9.54 -3.79
C ALA A 231 -17.99 9.71 -4.61
N ASP A 232 -18.19 10.89 -5.20
CA ASP A 232 -19.27 11.13 -6.15
C ASP A 232 -18.87 10.55 -7.52
N PRO A 233 -19.56 9.51 -8.03
CA PRO A 233 -19.20 8.88 -9.29
C PRO A 233 -19.21 9.84 -10.49
N ARG A 234 -19.94 10.96 -10.41
CA ARG A 234 -19.94 12.00 -11.45
C ARG A 234 -18.57 12.65 -11.61
N GLY A 235 -17.77 12.66 -10.54
CA GLY A 235 -16.39 13.16 -10.55
C GLY A 235 -15.43 12.35 -11.42
N LEU A 236 -15.78 11.08 -11.76
CA LEU A 236 -14.96 10.25 -12.65
C LEU A 236 -14.82 10.82 -14.07
N ALA A 237 -15.77 11.65 -14.51
CA ALA A 237 -15.72 12.30 -15.81
C ALA A 237 -14.68 13.44 -15.88
N ASP A 238 -14.27 13.99 -14.73
CA ASP A 238 -13.24 15.03 -14.62
C ASP A 238 -12.41 14.81 -13.35
N LEU A 239 -11.61 13.74 -13.37
CA LEU A 239 -10.66 13.42 -12.30
C LEU A 239 -9.56 14.48 -12.14
N ASN A 240 -9.31 15.27 -13.19
CA ASN A 240 -8.22 16.24 -13.22
C ASN A 240 -8.64 17.65 -12.75
N TRP A 241 -9.91 17.82 -12.38
CA TRP A 241 -10.50 19.07 -11.93
C TRP A 241 -10.26 20.21 -12.93
N ALA A 242 -10.49 19.93 -14.21
CA ALA A 242 -10.25 20.87 -15.31
C ALA A 242 -11.42 21.85 -15.50
N THR A 243 -12.66 21.42 -15.24
CA THR A 243 -13.87 22.19 -15.60
C THR A 243 -14.78 22.49 -14.42
N ARG A 244 -14.36 22.20 -13.19
CA ARG A 244 -15.15 22.37 -11.97
C ARG A 244 -14.32 22.92 -10.82
N ALA A 245 -14.98 23.59 -9.87
CA ALA A 245 -14.34 24.10 -8.67
C ALA A 245 -13.71 22.96 -7.87
N TYR A 246 -12.51 23.17 -7.34
CA TYR A 246 -11.76 22.13 -6.64
C TYR A 246 -12.28 21.85 -5.23
N ASP A 247 -12.54 20.57 -4.94
CA ASP A 247 -12.82 20.08 -3.59
C ASP A 247 -11.76 19.03 -3.21
N LYS A 248 -10.98 19.36 -2.17
CA LYS A 248 -9.86 18.54 -1.69
C LYS A 248 -10.30 17.17 -1.20
N ARG A 249 -11.43 17.13 -0.49
CA ARG A 249 -11.95 15.90 0.11
C ARG A 249 -12.42 14.98 -0.99
N GLU A 250 -13.19 15.50 -1.93
CA GLU A 250 -13.67 14.74 -3.08
C GLU A 250 -12.52 14.26 -3.98
N ALA A 251 -11.47 15.07 -4.17
CA ALA A 251 -10.29 14.65 -4.94
C ALA A 251 -9.61 13.43 -4.30
N TYR A 252 -9.45 13.45 -2.98
CA TYR A 252 -8.96 12.31 -2.23
C TYR A 252 -9.90 11.09 -2.33
N CYS A 253 -11.21 11.28 -2.13
CA CYS A 253 -12.23 10.22 -2.26
C CYS A 253 -12.17 9.54 -3.64
N LEU A 254 -12.17 10.33 -4.72
CA LEU A 254 -12.05 9.83 -6.10
C LEU A 254 -10.73 9.08 -6.31
N SER A 255 -9.60 9.58 -5.80
CA SER A 255 -8.32 8.89 -5.93
C SER A 255 -8.33 7.50 -5.25
N LYS A 256 -9.02 7.38 -4.11
CA LYS A 256 -9.18 6.12 -3.38
C LYS A 256 -10.22 5.19 -4.01
N ALA A 257 -11.26 5.73 -4.64
CA ALA A 257 -12.18 4.97 -5.48
C ALA A 257 -11.48 4.39 -6.71
N CYS A 258 -10.60 5.15 -7.36
CA CYS A 258 -9.78 4.65 -8.46
C CYS A 258 -8.89 3.46 -8.05
N ASN A 259 -8.35 3.47 -6.83
CA ASN A 259 -7.61 2.32 -6.29
C ASN A 259 -8.49 1.07 -6.12
N VAL A 260 -9.75 1.23 -5.73
CA VAL A 260 -10.71 0.11 -5.66
C VAL A 260 -10.97 -0.47 -7.05
N LEU A 261 -11.33 0.40 -8.01
CA LEU A 261 -11.63 0.01 -9.38
C LEU A 261 -10.44 -0.66 -10.07
N PHE A 262 -9.23 -0.12 -9.87
CA PHE A 262 -8.01 -0.71 -10.40
C PHE A 262 -7.75 -2.10 -9.84
N THR A 263 -7.93 -2.30 -8.54
CA THR A 263 -7.64 -3.60 -7.94
C THR A 263 -8.63 -4.67 -8.41
N ASP A 264 -9.92 -4.31 -8.55
CA ASP A 264 -10.94 -5.20 -9.10
C ASP A 264 -10.67 -5.56 -10.57
N GLU A 265 -10.36 -4.56 -11.40
CA GLU A 265 -10.07 -4.76 -12.81
C GLU A 265 -8.77 -5.54 -13.04
N LEU A 266 -7.72 -5.27 -12.26
CA LEU A 266 -6.48 -6.05 -12.30
C LEU A 266 -6.76 -7.51 -11.96
N ALA A 267 -7.50 -7.78 -10.87
CA ALA A 267 -7.85 -9.15 -10.50
C ALA A 267 -8.70 -9.86 -11.57
N ARG A 268 -9.64 -9.16 -12.22
CA ARG A 268 -10.45 -9.70 -13.31
C ARG A 268 -9.59 -10.07 -14.53
N ARG A 269 -8.65 -9.21 -14.92
CA ARG A 269 -7.74 -9.44 -16.05
C ARG A 269 -6.78 -10.59 -15.78
N GLU A 270 -6.16 -10.62 -14.60
CA GLU A 270 -5.18 -11.67 -14.27
C GLU A 270 -5.82 -13.05 -14.03
N LYS A 271 -7.12 -13.12 -13.71
CA LYS A 271 -7.86 -14.39 -13.68
C LYS A 271 -8.15 -14.95 -15.07
N SER A 272 -8.18 -14.08 -16.08
CA SER A 272 -8.54 -14.44 -17.46
C SER A 272 -7.32 -14.69 -18.35
N ALA A 273 -6.10 -14.51 -17.81
CA ALA A 273 -4.82 -14.60 -18.50
C ALA A 273 -4.07 -15.89 -18.12
#